data_AF-B8E2B9-F1
#
_entry.id   AF-B8E2B9-F1
#
_cell.length_a   1.000
_cell.length_b   1.000
_cell.length_c   1.000
_cell.angle_alpha   90.00
_cell.angle_beta   90.00
_cell.angle_gamma   90.00
#
_symmetry.space_group_name_H-M   'P 1'
#
loop_
_entity.id
_entity.type
_entity.pdbx_description
1 polymer ?
#
loop_
_entity_poly.entity_id
_entity_poly.type
_entity_poly.pdbx_seq_one_letter_code
_entity_poly.pdbx_strand_id
1 'polypeptide(L)'
;MTIPNIITLIRLVIIPFYTYFLLTQKLFIAAILYGIAAISDILDGYLARKLNQTSELGKIIDPIADKLIVIISLVYLGYKNILPLWGVLILLTKEFLMLLVGLFFLIKKVEIISSKIYGKLAMVLISISILMALLSIPFQNVVFLIGLVISLIAGIDYLFFYLNNLKANKI
;
A
#
# COMPACT_ATOMS: atom_id res chain seq x y z
N MET A 1 24.37 9.93 3.59
CA MET A 1 23.01 9.38 3.80
C MET A 1 22.02 10.49 3.49
N THR A 2 21.01 10.24 2.67
CA THR A 2 19.99 11.25 2.34
C THR A 2 18.89 11.24 3.42
N ILE A 3 18.27 12.40 3.66
CA ILE A 3 17.19 12.54 4.65
C ILE A 3 16.04 11.53 4.43
N PRO A 4 15.57 11.29 3.18
CA PRO A 4 14.54 10.28 2.92
C PRO A 4 14.94 8.88 3.39
N ASN A 5 16.21 8.49 3.20
CA ASN A 5 16.68 7.15 3.56
C ASN A 5 16.69 6.90 5.08
N ILE A 6 16.84 7.97 5.88
CA ILE A 6 16.74 7.89 7.34
C ILE A 6 15.29 7.64 7.75
N ILE A 7 14.34 8.30 7.10
CA ILE A 7 12.92 8.17 7.44
C ILE A 7 12.39 6.79 6.97
N THR A 8 12.85 6.27 5.83
CA THR A 8 12.57 4.87 5.45
C THR A 8 13.11 3.89 6.49
N LEU A 9 14.34 4.11 6.97
CA LEU A 9 14.95 3.25 7.99
C LEU A 9 14.16 3.30 9.30
N ILE A 10 13.70 4.49 9.71
CA ILE A 10 12.82 4.65 10.86
C ILE A 10 11.52 3.87 10.65
N ARG A 11 10.92 3.92 9.45
CA ARG A 11 9.71 3.15 9.13
C ARG A 11 9.94 1.65 9.23
N LEU A 12 11.08 1.17 8.72
CA LEU A 12 11.47 -0.23 8.82
C LEU A 12 11.58 -0.67 10.30
N VAL A 13 12.11 0.19 11.16
CA VAL A 13 12.18 -0.03 12.61
C VAL A 13 10.79 0.02 13.25
N ILE A 14 9.87 0.88 12.79
CA ILE A 14 8.50 0.96 13.31
C ILE A 14 7.72 -0.35 13.08
N ILE A 15 7.92 -1.05 11.95
CA ILE A 15 7.17 -2.27 11.60
C ILE A 15 7.21 -3.36 12.70
N PRO A 16 8.36 -3.79 13.26
CA PRO A 16 8.38 -4.79 14.32
C PRO A 16 7.68 -4.30 15.61
N PHE A 17 7.84 -3.04 16.00
CA PHE A 17 7.11 -2.48 17.15
C PHE A 17 5.60 -2.44 16.90
N TYR A 18 5.20 -1.98 15.71
CA TYR A 18 3.80 -1.97 15.27
C TYR A 18 3.20 -3.38 15.39
N THR A 19 3.89 -4.38 14.83
CA THR A 19 3.46 -5.78 14.85
C THR A 19 3.35 -6.31 16.28
N TYR A 20 4.32 -6.00 17.14
CA TYR A 20 4.30 -6.38 18.56
C TYR A 20 3.08 -5.80 19.29
N PHE A 21 2.78 -4.51 19.11
CA PHE A 21 1.61 -3.88 19.74
C PHE A 21 0.28 -4.40 19.18
N LEU A 22 0.25 -4.74 17.89
CA LEU A 22 -0.89 -5.37 17.24
C LEU A 22 -1.20 -6.75 17.88
N LEU A 23 -0.17 -7.59 18.02
CA LEU A 23 -0.29 -8.94 18.58
C LEU A 23 -0.64 -8.93 20.07
N THR A 24 -0.13 -7.95 20.82
CA THR A 24 -0.47 -7.74 22.24
C THR A 24 -1.81 -7.02 22.45
N GLN A 25 -2.58 -6.79 21.37
CA GLN A 25 -3.90 -6.16 21.38
C GLN A 25 -3.92 -4.72 21.92
N LYS A 26 -2.77 -4.04 21.94
CA LYS A 26 -2.66 -2.62 22.29
C LYS A 26 -2.95 -1.77 21.05
N LEU A 27 -4.17 -1.88 20.54
CA LEU A 27 -4.57 -1.34 19.23
C LEU A 27 -4.41 0.19 19.12
N PHE A 28 -4.60 0.92 20.21
CA PHE A 28 -4.39 2.37 20.23
C PHE A 28 -2.93 2.77 19.93
N ILE A 29 -1.96 2.06 20.53
CA ILE A 29 -0.53 2.29 20.27
C ILE A 29 -0.20 1.86 18.84
N ALA A 30 -0.76 0.74 18.38
CA ALA A 30 -0.60 0.28 17.01
C ALA A 30 -1.15 1.32 16.01
N ALA A 31 -2.29 1.96 16.29
CA ALA A 31 -2.87 3.02 15.47
C ALA A 31 -1.94 4.24 15.39
N ILE A 32 -1.34 4.65 16.50
CA ILE A 32 -0.35 5.74 16.53
C ILE A 32 0.85 5.40 15.64
N LEU A 33 1.42 4.21 15.80
CA LEU A 33 2.57 3.77 15.00
C LEU A 33 2.24 3.66 13.51
N TYR A 34 1.06 3.13 13.18
CA TYR A 34 0.56 3.09 11.81
C TYR A 34 0.40 4.50 11.22
N GLY A 35 -0.21 5.41 11.98
CA GLY A 35 -0.40 6.80 11.57
C GLY A 35 0.93 7.53 11.34
N ILE A 36 1.91 7.35 12.24
CA ILE A 36 3.26 7.88 12.06
C ILE A 36 3.89 7.34 10.78
N ALA A 37 3.85 6.01 10.57
CA ALA A 37 4.41 5.39 9.36
C ALA A 37 3.75 5.93 8.08
N ALA A 38 2.43 6.06 8.05
CA ALA A 38 1.68 6.58 6.91
C ALA A 38 1.99 8.06 6.61
N ILE A 39 2.15 8.90 7.64
CA ILE A 39 2.51 10.31 7.47
C ILE A 39 3.96 10.45 7.02
N SER A 40 4.87 9.65 7.59
CA SER A 40 6.28 9.62 7.20
C SER A 40 6.46 9.33 5.70
N ASP A 41 5.64 8.47 5.11
CA ASP A 41 5.69 8.21 3.66
C ASP A 41 5.39 9.42 2.79
N ILE A 42 4.34 10.15 3.14
CA ILE A 42 3.96 11.36 2.42
C ILE A 42 5.08 12.40 2.52
N LEU A 43 5.70 12.52 3.70
CA LEU A 43 6.80 13.45 3.94
C LEU A 43 8.06 13.05 3.15
N ASP A 44 8.39 11.77 3.06
CA ASP A 44 9.54 11.26 2.31
C ASP A 44 9.39 11.52 0.82
N GLY A 45 8.23 11.17 0.27
CA GLY A 45 7.91 11.41 -1.12
C GLY A 45 7.90 12.91 -1.49
N TYR A 46 7.58 13.78 -0.54
CA TYR A 46 7.63 15.23 -0.71
C TYR A 46 9.07 15.77 -0.62
N LEU A 47 9.82 15.38 0.41
CA LEU A 47 11.20 15.82 0.65
C LEU A 47 12.14 15.32 -0.45
N ALA A 48 12.00 14.08 -0.91
CA ALA A 48 12.82 13.54 -1.99
C ALA A 48 12.66 14.34 -3.30
N ARG A 49 11.42 14.77 -3.62
CA ARG A 49 11.13 15.63 -4.77
C ARG A 49 11.66 17.04 -4.59
N LYS A 50 11.49 17.62 -3.40
CA LYS A 50 11.93 18.99 -3.11
C LYS A 50 13.45 19.13 -3.07
N LEU A 51 14.15 18.10 -2.61
CA LEU A 51 15.60 18.11 -2.41
C LEU A 51 16.39 17.50 -3.59
N ASN A 52 15.71 16.97 -4.62
CA ASN A 52 16.32 16.18 -5.71
C ASN A 52 17.23 15.04 -5.19
N GLN A 53 16.96 14.53 -3.99
CA GLN A 53 17.76 13.50 -3.33
C GLN A 53 17.05 12.15 -3.43
N THR A 54 17.03 11.57 -4.64
CA THR A 54 16.52 10.20 -4.82
C THR A 54 17.67 9.21 -4.72
N SER A 55 17.59 8.25 -3.79
CA SER A 55 18.57 7.15 -3.71
C SER A 55 18.01 5.89 -4.39
N GLU A 56 18.86 5.10 -5.05
CA GLU A 56 18.41 3.86 -5.69
C GLU A 56 17.94 2.81 -4.67
N LEU A 57 18.59 2.74 -3.51
CA LEU A 57 18.20 1.85 -2.42
C LEU A 57 16.85 2.23 -1.83
N GLY A 58 16.60 3.52 -1.56
CA GLY A 58 15.32 4.01 -1.06
C GLY A 58 14.17 3.70 -2.02
N LYS A 59 14.38 3.87 -3.34
CA LYS A 59 13.37 3.53 -4.36
C LYS A 59 12.89 2.08 -4.31
N ILE A 60 13.71 1.15 -3.82
CA ILE A 60 13.37 -0.26 -3.68
C ILE A 60 12.80 -0.56 -2.29
N ILE A 61 13.38 0.02 -1.23
CA ILE A 61 12.99 -0.25 0.16
C ILE A 61 11.68 0.45 0.52
N ASP A 62 11.43 1.68 0.06
CA ASP A 62 10.23 2.45 0.39
C ASP A 62 8.94 1.68 0.03
N PRO A 63 8.77 1.16 -1.21
CA PRO A 63 7.55 0.44 -1.59
C PRO A 63 7.35 -0.88 -0.84
N ILE A 64 8.45 -1.52 -0.40
CA ILE A 64 8.39 -2.76 0.38
C ILE A 64 7.89 -2.44 1.79
N ALA A 65 8.52 -1.47 2.47
CA ALA A 65 8.16 -1.08 3.82
C ALA A 65 6.69 -0.61 3.90
N ASP A 66 6.24 0.14 2.89
CA ASP A 66 4.85 0.60 2.79
C ASP A 66 3.85 -0.54 2.66
N LYS A 67 4.13 -1.51 1.79
CA LYS A 67 3.22 -2.64 1.62
C LYS A 67 3.19 -3.54 2.84
N LEU A 68 4.33 -3.72 3.51
CA LEU A 68 4.41 -4.60 4.68
C LEU A 68 3.48 -4.14 5.80
N ILE A 69 3.50 -2.86 6.17
CA ILE A 69 2.66 -2.39 7.28
C ILE A 69 1.17 -2.52 6.95
N VAL A 70 0.76 -2.25 5.71
CA VAL A 70 -0.63 -2.40 5.25
C VAL A 70 -1.04 -3.88 5.24
N ILE A 71 -0.21 -4.76 4.67
CA ILE A 71 -0.49 -6.20 4.61
C ILE A 71 -0.62 -6.79 6.02
N ILE A 72 0.31 -6.48 6.93
CA ILE A 72 0.26 -6.94 8.33
C ILE A 72 -1.06 -6.49 8.98
N SER A 73 -1.45 -5.24 8.77
CA SER A 73 -2.70 -4.68 9.29
C SER A 73 -3.92 -5.43 8.75
N LEU A 74 -4.01 -5.61 7.44
CA LEU A 74 -5.14 -6.26 6.79
C LEU A 74 -5.27 -7.72 7.23
N VAL A 75 -4.16 -8.46 7.27
CA VAL A 75 -4.14 -9.86 7.71
C VAL A 75 -4.62 -9.97 9.15
N TYR A 76 -4.11 -9.13 10.05
CA TYR A 76 -4.55 -9.13 11.45
C TYR A 76 -6.02 -8.77 11.61
N LEU A 77 -6.47 -7.68 10.98
CA LEU A 77 -7.84 -7.19 11.09
C LEU A 77 -8.84 -8.17 10.48
N GLY A 78 -8.46 -8.83 9.38
CA GLY A 78 -9.23 -9.92 8.78
C GLY A 78 -9.28 -11.15 9.69
N TYR A 79 -8.15 -11.56 10.27
CA TYR A 79 -8.08 -12.68 11.23
C TYR A 79 -8.92 -12.44 12.48
N LYS A 80 -8.97 -11.20 12.98
CA LYS A 80 -9.81 -10.79 14.11
C LYS A 80 -11.28 -10.54 13.73
N ASN A 81 -11.68 -10.76 12.47
CA ASN A 81 -13.00 -10.47 11.93
C ASN A 81 -13.45 -9.00 12.14
N ILE A 82 -12.50 -8.08 12.30
CA ILE A 82 -12.79 -6.64 12.39
C ILE A 82 -13.11 -6.09 10.99
N LEU A 83 -12.36 -6.57 9.99
CA LEU A 83 -12.64 -6.37 8.57
C LEU A 83 -13.12 -7.68 7.93
N PRO A 84 -13.93 -7.64 6.87
CA PRO A 84 -14.40 -8.84 6.19
C PRO A 84 -13.22 -9.62 5.58
N LEU A 85 -12.96 -10.82 6.10
CA LEU A 85 -11.83 -11.65 5.68
C LEU A 85 -11.82 -11.93 4.18
N TRP A 86 -12.98 -12.19 3.59
CA TRP A 86 -13.11 -12.40 2.15
C TRP A 86 -12.63 -11.18 1.34
N GLY A 87 -12.92 -9.96 1.79
CA GLY A 87 -12.50 -8.74 1.11
C GLY A 87 -11.00 -8.48 1.28
N VAL A 88 -10.45 -8.82 2.44
CA VAL A 88 -9.00 -8.79 2.69
C VAL A 88 -8.27 -9.73 1.72
N LEU A 89 -8.74 -10.97 1.59
CA LEU A 89 -8.14 -11.95 0.67
C LEU A 89 -8.18 -11.47 -0.78
N ILE A 90 -9.31 -10.95 -1.24
CA ILE A 90 -9.44 -10.39 -2.59
C ILE A 90 -8.44 -9.26 -2.81
N LEU A 91 -8.31 -8.34 -1.85
CA LEU A 91 -7.40 -7.21 -1.94
C LEU A 91 -5.94 -7.68 -2.03
N LEU A 92 -5.53 -8.60 -1.16
CA LEU A 92 -4.17 -9.16 -1.15
C LEU A 92 -3.86 -9.90 -2.44
N THR A 93 -4.77 -10.74 -2.92
CA THR A 93 -4.61 -11.45 -4.20
C THR A 93 -4.47 -10.47 -5.35
N LYS A 94 -5.31 -9.43 -5.40
CA LYS A 94 -5.23 -8.39 -6.44
C LYS A 94 -3.91 -7.64 -6.39
N GLU A 95 -3.42 -7.28 -5.20
CA GLU A 95 -2.12 -6.62 -5.06
C GLU A 95 -0.95 -7.49 -5.51
N PHE A 96 -0.99 -8.78 -5.19
CA PHE A 96 -0.01 -9.74 -5.63
C PHE A 96 0.00 -9.89 -7.16
N LEU A 97 -1.19 -9.99 -7.78
CA LEU A 97 -1.33 -10.02 -9.24
C LEU A 97 -0.78 -8.77 -9.90
N MET A 98 -1.07 -7.58 -9.36
CA MET A 98 -0.51 -6.33 -9.91
C MET A 98 1.02 -6.28 -9.84
N LEU A 99 1.62 -6.80 -8.77
CA LEU A 99 3.08 -6.89 -8.66
C LEU A 99 3.67 -7.82 -9.74
N LEU A 100 3.07 -9.00 -9.94
CA LEU A 100 3.51 -9.94 -10.97
C LEU A 100 3.42 -9.36 -12.38
N VAL A 101 2.30 -8.70 -12.70
CA VAL A 101 2.13 -8.03 -14.00
C VAL A 101 3.16 -6.91 -14.15
N GLY A 102 3.37 -6.07 -13.12
CA GLY A 102 4.35 -5.00 -13.15
C GLY A 102 5.79 -5.49 -13.38
N LEU A 103 6.19 -6.58 -12.71
CA LEU A 103 7.49 -7.24 -12.91
C LEU A 103 7.66 -7.73 -14.36
N PHE A 104 6.64 -8.37 -14.91
CA PHE A 104 6.67 -8.86 -16.30
C PHE A 104 6.86 -7.73 -17.32
N PHE A 105 6.25 -6.56 -17.09
CA PHE A 105 6.41 -5.38 -17.95
C PHE A 105 7.80 -4.77 -17.90
N LEU A 106 8.38 -4.71 -16.70
CA LEU A 106 9.71 -4.15 -16.51
C LEU A 106 10.74 -4.97 -17.30
N ILE A 107 10.56 -6.29 -17.35
CA ILE A 107 11.35 -7.20 -18.19
C ILE A 107 11.13 -6.93 -19.70
N LYS A 108 9.91 -6.56 -20.11
CA LYS A 108 9.55 -6.28 -21.51
C LYS A 108 9.81 -4.83 -21.98
N LYS A 109 10.34 -3.95 -21.13
CA LYS A 109 10.63 -2.53 -21.42
C LYS A 109 9.42 -1.74 -21.97
N VAL A 110 8.21 -2.12 -21.61
CA VAL A 110 7.01 -1.37 -22.01
C VAL A 110 6.76 -0.28 -20.97
N GLU A 111 6.68 0.97 -21.41
CA GLU A 111 6.39 2.10 -20.51
C GLU A 111 4.96 2.01 -19.98
N ILE A 112 4.83 1.99 -18.65
CA ILE A 112 3.53 1.89 -17.98
C ILE A 112 3.07 3.30 -17.61
N ILE A 113 2.09 3.82 -18.35
CA ILE A 113 1.35 5.04 -17.99
C ILE A 113 -0.08 4.62 -17.61
N SER A 114 -0.21 3.81 -16.55
CA SER A 114 -1.52 3.46 -16.01
C SER A 114 -2.11 4.64 -15.23
N SER A 115 -3.45 4.76 -15.18
CA SER A 115 -4.17 5.78 -14.43
C SER A 115 -3.81 5.75 -12.93
N LYS A 116 -2.88 6.62 -12.53
CA LYS A 116 -2.29 6.67 -11.18
C LYS A 116 -3.30 7.10 -10.10
N ILE A 117 -4.43 7.69 -10.50
CA ILE A 117 -5.37 8.37 -9.60
C ILE A 117 -6.24 7.36 -8.83
N TYR A 118 -6.88 6.42 -9.52
CA TYR A 118 -7.78 5.45 -8.88
C TYR A 118 -7.05 4.53 -7.89
N GLY A 119 -5.86 4.05 -8.26
CA GLY A 119 -5.03 3.25 -7.36
C GLY A 119 -4.62 4.02 -6.10
N LYS A 120 -4.29 5.31 -6.23
CA LYS A 120 -3.95 6.17 -5.09
C LYS A 120 -5.15 6.42 -4.19
N LEU A 121 -6.32 6.71 -4.75
CA LEU A 121 -7.56 6.90 -3.99
C LEU A 121 -7.95 5.64 -3.22
N ALA A 122 -7.90 4.47 -3.88
CA ALA A 122 -8.16 3.19 -3.22
C ALA A 122 -7.24 2.98 -2.01
N MET A 123 -5.94 3.23 -2.17
CA MET A 123 -4.97 3.03 -1.10
C MET A 123 -5.18 3.98 0.08
N VAL A 124 -5.56 5.24 -0.19
CA VAL A 124 -5.93 6.19 0.87
C VAL A 124 -7.14 5.70 1.67
N LEU A 125 -8.19 5.24 0.97
CA LEU A 125 -9.39 4.71 1.63
C LEU A 125 -9.09 3.45 2.44
N ILE A 126 -8.27 2.54 1.92
CA ILE A 126 -7.83 1.34 2.65
C ILE A 126 -7.06 1.75 3.91
N SER A 127 -6.12 2.68 3.81
CA SER A 127 -5.36 3.18 4.96
C SER A 127 -6.25 3.86 6.01
N ILE A 128 -7.25 4.64 5.59
CA ILE A 128 -8.24 5.22 6.50
C ILE A 128 -9.04 4.11 7.18
N SER A 129 -9.48 3.10 6.44
CA SER A 129 -10.24 1.99 7.01
C SER A 129 -9.44 1.21 8.07
N ILE A 130 -8.13 1.03 7.86
CA ILE A 130 -7.22 0.41 8.83
C ILE A 130 -7.12 1.26 10.10
N LEU A 131 -6.89 2.57 9.95
CA LEU A 131 -6.83 3.47 11.11
C LEU A 131 -8.14 3.47 11.91
N MET A 132 -9.29 3.54 11.22
CA MET A 132 -10.60 3.44 11.85
C MET A 132 -10.77 2.11 12.59
N ALA A 133 -10.37 0.99 11.96
CA ALA A 133 -10.44 -0.33 12.56
C ALA A 133 -9.57 -0.45 13.82
N LEU A 134 -8.34 0.06 13.80
CA LEU A 134 -7.43 0.05 14.96
C LEU A 134 -7.94 0.95 16.10
N LEU A 135 -8.61 2.05 15.78
CA LEU A 135 -9.21 2.97 16.76
C LEU A 135 -10.64 2.59 17.16
N SER A 136 -11.18 1.47 16.65
CA SER A 136 -12.57 1.05 16.88
C SER A 136 -13.62 2.09 16.47
N ILE A 137 -13.31 2.91 15.45
CA ILE A 137 -14.24 3.90 14.88
C ILE A 137 -15.21 3.17 13.96
N PRO A 138 -16.54 3.37 14.11
CA PRO A 138 -17.55 2.69 13.31
C PRO A 138 -17.44 3.02 11.82
N PHE A 139 -18.10 2.22 10.98
CA PHE A 139 -18.09 2.33 9.51
C PHE A 139 -16.77 1.94 8.83
N GLN A 140 -15.78 1.41 9.56
CA GLN A 140 -14.52 0.96 8.95
C GLN A 140 -14.73 -0.04 7.81
N ASN A 141 -15.73 -0.91 7.94
CA ASN A 141 -16.08 -1.91 6.91
C ASN A 141 -16.61 -1.27 5.63
N VAL A 142 -17.42 -0.21 5.74
CA VAL A 142 -17.97 0.50 4.58
C VAL A 142 -16.85 1.19 3.82
N VAL A 143 -15.98 1.91 4.53
CA VAL A 143 -14.81 2.57 3.94
C VAL A 143 -13.88 1.55 3.29
N PHE A 144 -13.64 0.41 3.94
CA PHE A 144 -12.86 -0.68 3.39
C PHE A 144 -13.46 -1.23 2.10
N LEU A 145 -14.77 -1.48 2.06
CA LEU A 145 -15.46 -2.00 0.86
C LEU A 145 -15.43 -1.01 -0.30
N ILE A 146 -15.60 0.28 -0.04
CA ILE A 146 -15.46 1.32 -1.07
C ILE A 146 -14.03 1.33 -1.61
N GLY A 147 -13.03 1.30 -0.72
CA GLY A 147 -11.63 1.20 -1.10
C GLY A 147 -11.32 -0.06 -1.91
N LEU A 148 -11.90 -1.20 -1.55
CA LEU A 148 -11.78 -2.47 -2.26
C LEU A 148 -12.35 -2.37 -3.68
N VAL A 149 -13.56 -1.84 -3.85
CA VAL A 149 -14.20 -1.67 -5.17
C VAL A 149 -13.35 -0.77 -6.06
N ILE A 150 -12.90 0.38 -5.56
CA ILE A 150 -12.03 1.29 -6.33
C ILE A 150 -10.70 0.62 -6.65
N SER A 151 -10.14 -0.17 -5.73
CA SER A 151 -8.92 -0.94 -5.98
C SER A 151 -9.11 -1.95 -7.11
N LEU A 152 -10.25 -2.64 -7.15
CA LEU A 152 -10.58 -3.60 -8.20
C LEU A 152 -10.75 -2.92 -9.56
N ILE A 153 -11.47 -1.79 -9.61
CA ILE A 153 -11.60 -0.98 -10.83
C ILE A 153 -10.21 -0.56 -11.34
N ALA A 154 -9.37 -0.02 -10.45
CA ALA A 154 -8.00 0.35 -10.81
C ALA A 154 -7.16 -0.84 -11.29
N GLY A 155 -7.38 -2.04 -10.74
CA GLY A 155 -6.72 -3.27 -11.18
C GLY A 155 -7.17 -3.71 -12.58
N ILE A 156 -8.46 -3.59 -12.87
CA ILE A 156 -9.04 -3.89 -14.18
C ILE A 156 -8.52 -2.91 -15.23
N ASP A 157 -8.52 -1.61 -14.94
CA ASP A 157 -7.97 -0.58 -15.82
C ASP A 157 -6.51 -0.85 -16.15
N TYR A 158 -5.72 -1.28 -15.16
CA TYR A 158 -4.32 -1.66 -15.33
C TYR A 158 -4.17 -2.88 -16.26
N LEU A 159 -5.01 -3.89 -16.11
CA LEU A 159 -5.01 -5.08 -16.97
C LEU A 159 -5.47 -4.78 -18.41
N PHE A 160 -6.46 -3.92 -18.61
CA PHE A 160 -6.88 -3.50 -19.95
C PHE A 160 -5.78 -2.71 -20.67
N PHE A 161 -5.14 -1.78 -19.95
CA PHE A 161 -3.96 -1.08 -20.46
C PHE A 161 -2.87 -2.06 -20.89
N TYR A 162 -2.70 -3.15 -20.14
CA TYR A 162 -1.76 -4.21 -20.51
C TYR A 162 -2.10 -4.95 -21.80
N LEU A 163 -3.33 -5.46 -21.90
CA LEU A 163 -3.74 -6.22 -23.07
C LEU A 163 -3.65 -5.38 -24.35
N ASN A 164 -3.90 -4.08 -24.26
CA ASN A 164 -3.80 -3.16 -25.39
C ASN A 164 -2.34 -2.94 -25.84
N ASN A 165 -1.40 -2.74 -24.91
CA ASN A 165 0.01 -2.55 -25.26
C ASN A 165 0.67 -3.82 -25.83
N LEU A 166 0.27 -5.01 -25.36
CA LEU A 166 0.74 -6.27 -25.96
C LEU A 166 0.27 -6.45 -27.41
N LYS A 167 -0.92 -5.98 -27.75
CA LYS A 167 -1.43 -6.02 -29.13
C LYS A 167 -0.71 -5.03 -30.03
N ALA A 168 -0.38 -3.84 -29.51
CA ALA A 168 0.33 -2.80 -30.28
C ALA A 168 1.77 -3.18 -30.64
N ASN A 169 2.50 -3.89 -29.75
CA ASN A 169 3.88 -4.33 -30.00
C ASN A 169 4.02 -5.64 -30.81
N LYS A 170 2.92 -6.15 -31.37
CA LYS A 170 2.91 -7.35 -32.23
C LYS A 170 2.86 -7.02 -33.74
N ILE A 171 3.02 -5.75 -34.13
CA ILE A 171 3.06 -5.28 -35.53
C ILE A 171 4.49 -4.89 -35.88
#